data_AF-A0AAV4QQP6-F1
#
_entry.id   AF-A0AAV4QQP6-F1
#
_cell.length_a   1.000
_cell.length_b   1.000
_cell.length_c   1.000
_cell.angle_alpha   90.00
_cell.angle_beta   90.00
_cell.angle_gamma   90.00
#
_symmetry.space_group_name_H-M   'P 1'
#
loop_
_entity.id
_entity.type
_entity.pdbx_description
1 polymer ?
#
loop_
_entity_poly.entity_id
_entity_poly.type
_entity_poly.pdbx_seq_one_letter_code
_entity_poly.pdbx_strand_id
1 'polypeptide(L)'
;MPIKSKCANDFHSNLWINRDPTDFVRRFATMDETWVYHYTPETKQQECVEAGGSAPKKAKSIASAGKVMASVFWEAKGIMLSDYLAKGKTITSEYYSNLLYQLDAKIREKRPGL
;
A
#
# COMPACT_ATOMS: atom_id res chain seq x y z
N MET A 1 -15.62 50.71 -10.49
CA MET A 1 -15.14 49.43 -9.89
C MET A 1 -16.38 48.63 -9.51
N PRO A 2 -16.50 47.38 -10.00
CA PRO A 2 -15.89 46.26 -9.27
C PRO A 2 -15.08 45.32 -10.16
N ILE A 3 -14.03 44.76 -9.55
CA ILE A 3 -13.13 43.76 -10.11
C ILE A 3 -13.82 42.40 -9.95
N LYS A 4 -14.18 41.73 -11.05
CA LYS A 4 -14.42 40.28 -11.03
C LYS A 4 -13.17 39.61 -11.55
N SER A 5 -12.22 39.33 -10.65
CA SER A 5 -11.14 38.38 -10.94
C SER A 5 -11.74 36.97 -10.85
N LYS A 6 -12.21 36.46 -11.98
CA LYS A 6 -12.36 35.01 -12.13
C LYS A 6 -11.01 34.50 -12.65
N CYS A 7 -10.08 34.25 -11.73
CA CYS A 7 -8.97 33.36 -12.00
C CYS A 7 -9.58 31.97 -12.24
N ALA A 8 -9.95 31.69 -13.49
CA ALA A 8 -10.30 30.35 -13.93
C ALA A 8 -9.00 29.56 -14.11
N ASN A 9 -8.37 29.21 -13.00
CA ASN A 9 -7.53 28.03 -12.95
C ASN A 9 -8.44 26.86 -12.58
N ASP A 10 -9.43 26.60 -13.42
CA ASP A 10 -10.12 25.31 -13.40
C ASP A 10 -9.16 24.33 -14.06
N PHE A 11 -8.33 23.71 -13.22
CA PHE A 11 -7.58 22.52 -13.55
C PHE A 11 -8.54 21.59 -14.31
N HIS A 12 -8.13 21.15 -15.50
CA HIS A 12 -8.98 20.52 -16.52
C HIS A 12 -9.72 19.24 -16.03
N SER A 13 -9.56 18.81 -14.78
CA SER A 13 -10.19 17.64 -14.16
C SER A 13 -11.71 17.68 -14.16
N ASN A 14 -12.33 18.86 -13.95
CA ASN A 14 -13.79 18.99 -13.87
C ASN A 14 -14.49 18.67 -15.21
N LEU A 15 -13.82 18.83 -16.34
CA LEU A 15 -14.42 18.53 -17.65
C LEU A 15 -14.48 17.03 -17.94
N TRP A 16 -13.53 16.24 -17.42
CA TRP A 16 -13.49 14.79 -17.63
C TRP A 16 -14.42 14.04 -16.68
N ILE A 17 -14.50 14.47 -15.41
CA ILE A 17 -15.38 13.87 -14.40
C ILE A 17 -16.86 13.97 -14.83
N ASN A 18 -17.25 15.11 -15.43
CA ASN A 18 -18.64 15.36 -15.83
C ASN A 18 -19.05 14.72 -17.17
N ARG A 19 -18.11 14.18 -17.97
CA ARG A 19 -18.45 13.53 -19.25
C ARG A 19 -18.89 12.08 -19.07
N ASP A 20 -18.12 11.31 -18.30
CA ASP A 20 -18.48 9.95 -17.88
C ASP A 20 -17.82 9.65 -16.52
N PRO A 21 -18.54 9.85 -15.41
CA PRO A 21 -17.98 9.66 -14.08
C PRO A 21 -17.63 8.19 -13.81
N THR A 22 -18.28 7.24 -14.47
CA THR A 22 -18.05 5.81 -14.25
C THR A 22 -16.76 5.36 -14.93
N ASP A 23 -16.54 5.81 -16.17
CA ASP A 23 -15.32 5.51 -16.91
C ASP A 23 -14.09 6.23 -16.31
N PHE A 24 -14.28 7.45 -15.81
CA PHE A 24 -13.23 8.17 -15.10
C PHE A 24 -12.73 7.41 -13.86
N VAL A 25 -13.65 6.97 -12.99
CA VAL A 25 -13.28 6.20 -11.78
C VAL A 25 -12.59 4.89 -12.14
N ARG A 26 -12.99 4.25 -13.25
CA ARG A 26 -12.34 3.01 -13.73
C ARG A 26 -10.90 3.21 -14.20
N ARG A 27 -10.58 4.38 -14.76
CA ARG A 27 -9.22 4.72 -15.19
C ARG A 27 -8.35 5.23 -14.04
N PHE A 28 -8.95 5.63 -12.92
CA PHE A 28 -8.20 6.09 -11.77
C PHE A 28 -7.36 4.95 -11.18
N ALA A 29 -6.07 5.20 -11.01
CA ALA A 29 -5.15 4.34 -10.29
C ALA A 29 -4.65 5.10 -9.07
N THR A 30 -4.63 4.43 -7.91
CA THR A 30 -4.17 5.02 -6.65
C THR A 30 -3.09 4.15 -6.04
N MET A 31 -2.35 4.71 -5.09
CA MET A 31 -1.31 4.06 -4.32
C MET A 31 -1.50 4.35 -2.84
N ASP A 32 -1.15 3.40 -1.98
CA ASP A 32 -0.97 3.64 -0.56
C ASP A 32 0.24 2.86 -0.02
N GLU A 33 0.78 3.36 1.10
CA GLU A 33 1.90 2.76 1.81
C GLU A 33 1.46 2.35 3.21
N THR A 34 1.52 1.05 3.48
CA THR A 34 1.07 0.48 4.75
C THR A 34 2.17 -0.30 5.44
N TRP A 35 2.06 -0.38 6.75
CA TRP A 35 3.01 -1.07 7.59
C TRP A 35 2.51 -2.47 7.94
N VAL A 36 3.24 -3.49 7.50
CA VAL A 36 2.92 -4.89 7.76
C VAL A 36 3.82 -5.41 8.89
N TYR A 37 3.18 -5.95 9.93
CA TYR A 37 3.86 -6.51 11.09
C TYR A 37 4.00 -8.02 10.94
N HIS A 38 5.23 -8.52 11.06
CA HIS A 38 5.49 -9.95 11.18
C HIS A 38 5.12 -10.38 12.59
N TYR A 39 4.03 -11.14 12.68
CA TYR A 39 3.73 -11.91 13.87
C TYR A 39 4.30 -13.32 13.68
N THR A 40 5.38 -13.62 14.37
CA THR A 40 5.82 -15.00 14.55
C THR A 40 5.09 -15.52 15.78
N PRO A 41 4.02 -16.34 15.64
CA PRO A 41 3.60 -17.13 16.77
C PRO A 41 4.75 -18.09 17.08
N GLU A 42 5.46 -17.86 18.19
CA GLU A 42 6.31 -18.91 18.75
C GLU A 42 5.44 -20.16 18.87
N THR A 43 5.93 -21.26 18.31
CA THR A 43 5.33 -22.57 18.36
C THR A 43 5.18 -22.97 19.81
N LYS A 44 4.08 -22.57 20.44
CA LYS A 44 3.51 -23.31 21.55
C LYS A 44 3.00 -24.60 20.94
N GLN A 45 3.91 -25.55 20.68
CA GLN A 45 3.52 -26.93 20.86
C GLN A 45 2.89 -26.95 22.25
N GLN A 46 1.58 -27.20 22.28
CA GLN A 46 0.89 -27.46 23.54
C GLN A 46 1.54 -28.72 24.08
N GLU A 47 2.59 -28.55 24.88
CA GLU A 47 3.05 -29.60 25.76
C GLU A 47 1.90 -29.81 26.73
N CYS A 48 1.10 -30.85 26.47
CA CYS A 48 0.11 -31.36 27.41
C CYS A 48 0.88 -31.74 28.68
N VAL A 49 0.90 -30.83 29.65
CA VAL A 49 1.39 -31.15 30.98
C VAL A 49 0.38 -32.13 31.59
N GLU A 50 0.79 -33.37 31.79
CA GLU A 50 0.04 -34.34 32.59
C GLU A 50 -0.24 -33.77 33.98
N ALA A 51 -1.42 -34.09 34.53
CA ALA A 51 -1.93 -33.55 35.78
C ALA A 51 -1.00 -33.92 36.96
N GLY A 52 -0.06 -33.04 37.29
CA GLY A 52 0.81 -33.18 38.47
C GLY A 52 2.19 -32.51 38.41
N GLY A 53 2.68 -32.09 37.23
CA GLY A 53 4.00 -31.46 37.09
C GLY A 53 3.98 -29.94 37.31
N SER A 54 4.96 -29.39 38.05
CA SER A 54 5.07 -27.95 38.31
C SER A 54 5.12 -27.13 37.00
N ALA A 55 4.31 -26.07 36.92
CA ALA A 55 4.17 -25.25 35.72
C ALA A 55 5.52 -24.72 35.18
N PRO A 56 5.79 -24.82 33.87
CA PRO A 56 6.99 -24.24 33.27
C PRO A 56 6.99 -22.71 33.47
N LYS A 57 8.10 -22.16 33.97
CA LYS A 57 8.28 -20.70 34.11
C LYS A 57 8.17 -20.06 32.72
N LYS A 58 7.06 -19.37 32.48
CA LYS A 58 6.84 -18.57 31.26
C LYS A 58 7.80 -17.39 31.27
N ALA A 59 8.92 -17.51 30.57
CA ALA A 59 9.63 -16.32 30.09
C ALA A 59 8.67 -15.58 29.15
N LYS A 60 8.33 -14.34 29.48
CA LYS A 60 7.56 -13.47 28.58
C LYS A 60 8.47 -13.11 27.41
N SER A 61 8.33 -13.85 26.31
CA SER A 61 8.95 -13.50 25.04
C SER A 61 8.40 -12.14 24.58
N ILE A 62 9.29 -11.15 24.48
CA ILE A 62 8.98 -9.87 23.85
C ILE A 62 9.04 -10.14 22.35
N ALA A 63 7.88 -10.08 21.68
CA ALA A 63 7.82 -10.22 20.23
C ALA A 63 8.75 -9.18 19.60
N SER A 64 9.87 -9.62 19.03
CA SER A 64 10.65 -8.78 18.14
C SER A 64 9.87 -8.65 16.83
N ALA A 65 8.81 -7.85 16.85
CA ALA A 65 7.93 -7.62 15.71
C ALA A 65 8.78 -6.98 14.59
N GLY A 66 9.14 -7.79 13.60
CA GLY A 66 9.64 -7.26 12.33
C GLY A 66 8.55 -6.41 11.70
N LYS A 67 8.88 -5.20 11.25
CA LYS A 67 7.95 -4.32 10.55
C LYS A 67 8.51 -4.10 9.15
N VAL A 68 7.72 -4.40 8.13
CA VAL A 68 8.04 -4.13 6.72
C VAL A 68 7.02 -3.13 6.19
N MET A 69 7.44 -2.29 5.25
CA MET A 69 6.54 -1.35 4.60
C MET A 69 6.11 -1.93 3.26
N ALA A 70 4.82 -1.93 2.98
CA ALA A 70 4.25 -2.40 1.73
C ALA A 70 3.71 -1.20 0.96
N SER A 71 4.14 -1.04 -0.29
CA SER A 71 3.60 -0.05 -1.22
C SER A 71 2.70 -0.79 -2.22
N VAL A 72 1.43 -0.43 -2.29
CA VAL A 72 0.45 -1.12 -3.15
C VAL A 72 -0.17 -0.11 -4.10
N PHE A 73 -0.19 -0.46 -5.39
CA PHE A 73 -0.87 0.29 -6.45
C PHE A 73 -2.05 -0.52 -6.95
N TRP A 74 -3.20 0.12 -7.11
CA TRP A 74 -4.39 -0.55 -7.62
C TRP A 74 -5.28 0.38 -8.44
N GLU A 75 -6.06 -0.25 -9.31
CA GLU A 75 -7.12 0.36 -10.12
C GLU A 75 -8.45 -0.33 -9.80
N ALA A 76 -9.55 0.13 -10.40
CA ALA A 76 -10.87 -0.47 -10.21
C ALA A 76 -10.94 -1.98 -10.55
N LYS A 77 -10.03 -2.49 -11.39
CA LYS A 77 -9.94 -3.92 -11.75
C LYS A 77 -9.10 -4.74 -10.79
N GLY A 78 -8.29 -4.11 -9.93
CA GLY A 78 -7.45 -4.80 -8.95
C GLY A 78 -6.03 -4.25 -8.85
N ILE A 79 -5.14 -5.04 -8.25
CA ILE A 79 -3.77 -4.65 -7.94
C ILE A 79 -2.91 -4.60 -9.22
N MET A 80 -2.17 -3.52 -9.38
CA MET A 80 -1.26 -3.28 -10.50
C MET A 80 0.18 -3.64 -10.15
N LEU A 81 0.64 -3.17 -8.99
CA LEU A 81 2.00 -3.36 -8.49
C LEU A 81 1.95 -3.41 -6.97
N SER A 82 2.73 -4.31 -6.37
CA SER A 82 2.93 -4.38 -4.92
C SER A 82 4.40 -4.61 -4.64
N ASP A 83 5.00 -3.79 -3.80
CA ASP A 83 6.38 -3.94 -3.38
C ASP A 83 6.49 -3.93 -1.85
N TYR A 84 7.51 -4.63 -1.34
CA TYR A 84 7.77 -4.76 0.10
C TYR A 84 9.18 -4.25 0.41
N LEU A 85 9.23 -3.12 1.10
CA LEU A 85 10.47 -2.55 1.57
C LEU A 85 10.94 -3.30 2.83
N ALA A 86 12.10 -3.94 2.70
CA ALA A 86 12.73 -4.69 3.77
C ALA A 86 12.93 -3.85 5.05
N LYS A 87 12.87 -4.53 6.20
CA LYS A 87 12.99 -3.90 7.53
C LYS A 87 14.26 -3.05 7.62
N GLY A 88 14.10 -1.80 8.08
CA GLY A 88 15.22 -0.88 8.32
C GLY A 88 15.67 -0.09 7.09
N LYS A 89 15.02 -0.26 5.93
CA LYS A 89 15.23 0.63 4.78
C LYS A 89 14.26 1.82 4.84
N THR A 90 14.75 2.98 4.44
CA THR A 90 13.97 4.21 4.30
C THR A 90 13.50 4.33 2.86
N ILE A 91 12.28 4.86 2.63
CA ILE A 91 11.87 5.27 1.28
C ILE A 91 12.76 6.43 0.86
N THR A 92 13.64 6.18 -0.09
CA THR A 92 14.41 7.23 -0.77
C THR A 92 13.64 7.73 -1.98
N SER A 93 13.95 8.95 -2.41
CA SER A 93 13.39 9.52 -3.65
C SER A 93 13.69 8.65 -4.86
N GLU A 94 14.89 8.07 -4.92
CA GLU A 94 15.31 7.15 -5.99
C GLU A 94 14.47 5.86 -6.01
N TYR A 95 14.25 5.27 -4.83
CA TYR A 95 13.41 4.09 -4.70
C TYR A 95 11.99 4.38 -5.20
N TYR A 96 11.40 5.49 -4.76
CA TYR A 96 10.06 5.88 -5.16
C TYR A 96 9.97 6.17 -6.66
N SER A 97 10.98 6.83 -7.23
CA SER A 97 11.07 7.11 -8.66
C SER A 97 11.11 5.83 -9.48
N ASN A 98 11.92 4.85 -9.06
CA ASN A 98 11.99 3.55 -9.72
C ASN A 98 10.65 2.79 -9.65
N LEU A 99 9.93 2.91 -8.53
CA LEU A 99 8.61 2.32 -8.35
C LEU A 99 7.59 2.91 -9.34
N LEU A 100 7.63 4.23 -9.55
CA LEU A 100 6.78 4.90 -10.54
C LEU A 100 7.12 4.50 -11.99
N TYR A 101 8.40 4.32 -12.32
CA TYR A 101 8.79 3.81 -13.65
C TYR A 101 8.24 2.39 -13.90
N GLN A 102 8.28 1.53 -12.88
CA GLN A 102 7.69 0.19 -12.98
C GLN A 102 6.17 0.24 -13.10
N LEU A 103 5.51 1.14 -12.35
CA LEU A 103 4.07 1.36 -12.46
C LEU A 103 3.69 1.79 -13.88
N ASP A 104 4.41 2.74 -14.47
CA ASP A 104 4.13 3.23 -15.82
C ASP A 104 4.27 2.12 -16.87
N ALA A 105 5.29 1.26 -16.75
CA ALA A 105 5.41 0.07 -17.60
C ALA A 105 4.21 -0.88 -17.44
N LYS A 106 3.75 -1.10 -16.19
CA LYS A 106 2.57 -1.94 -15.89
C LYS A 106 1.26 -1.33 -16.40
N ILE A 107 1.12 0.00 -16.37
CA ILE A 107 -0.02 0.71 -16.96
C ILE A 107 -0.05 0.47 -18.46
N ARG A 108 1.07 0.66 -19.16
CA ARG A 108 1.20 0.44 -20.61
C ARG A 108 0.88 -1.00 -21.01
N GLU A 109 1.30 -1.97 -20.20
CA GLU A 109 1.00 -3.39 -20.40
C GLU A 109 -0.50 -3.72 -20.20
N LYS A 110 -1.10 -3.25 -19.09
CA LYS A 110 -2.49 -3.59 -18.71
C LYS A 110 -3.56 -2.78 -19.44
N ARG A 111 -3.19 -1.61 -19.99
CA ARG A 111 -4.13 -0.70 -20.66
C ARG A 111 -3.63 -0.35 -22.08
N PRO A 112 -3.57 -1.33 -23.00
CA PRO A 112 -3.24 -1.04 -24.40
C PRO A 112 -4.35 -0.18 -25.01
N GLY A 113 -4.03 1.07 -25.34
CA GLY A 113 -4.98 2.02 -25.95
C GLY A 113 -5.57 3.07 -25.00
N LEU A 114 -5.01 3.22 -23.79
CA LEU A 114 -5.07 4.51 -23.09
C LEU A 114 -4.15 5.52 -23.79
#